data_AF-A0A852N3P6-F1
#
_entry.id   AF-A0A852N3P6-F1
#
_cell.length_a   1.000
_cell.length_b   1.000
_cell.length_c   1.000
_cell.angle_alpha   90.00
_cell.angle_beta   90.00
_cell.angle_gamma   90.00
#
_symmetry.space_group_name_H-M   'P 1'
#
loop_
_entity.id
_entity.type
_entity.pdbx_description
1 polymer ?
#
loop_
_entity_poly.entity_id
_entity_poly.type
_entity_poly.pdbx_seq_one_letter_code
_entity_poly.pdbx_strand_id
1 'polypeptide(L)'
;WVVPSASGMWVCQRSGVSPCVFLAKFNDSTDFCVQVLIVPRVLYHPDEEMYRLFEEPGWLHKREIITGITIAMLLGLGVAGTATGVSALVTQHQGLSQLQMTIDEDLQRIEKSISFLEKSVSSLSEVVLQNRRGLDLLLMQQGGLCAALKEECCFYADHTGVIRDSMAELRDRLAQRQKDREAQQSWFESWFNQSPWLTTLISTLIGPLAMLFLAFTFGPCLLNKLVSFVKTRLERANILFV
;
A
#
# COMPACT_ATOMS: atom_id res chain seq x y z
N TRP A 1 9.22 57.97 -6.00
CA TRP A 1 9.54 56.74 -5.26
C TRP A 1 10.28 55.81 -6.19
N VAL A 2 11.38 55.19 -5.74
CA VAL A 2 12.10 54.15 -6.49
C VAL A 2 11.68 52.80 -5.93
N VAL A 3 11.28 51.93 -6.84
CA VAL A 3 10.91 50.54 -6.58
C VAL A 3 12.00 49.67 -7.22
N PRO A 4 12.48 48.62 -6.54
CA PRO A 4 13.52 47.76 -7.09
C PRO A 4 13.05 47.09 -8.39
N SER A 5 13.98 46.85 -9.32
CA SER A 5 13.70 46.30 -10.66
C SER A 5 13.26 44.83 -10.69
N ALA A 6 13.28 44.15 -9.54
CA ALA A 6 12.99 42.73 -9.38
C ALA A 6 12.39 42.45 -7.97
N SER A 7 12.29 41.18 -7.56
CA SER A 7 11.89 40.73 -6.21
C SER A 7 12.84 41.10 -5.07
N GLY A 8 13.69 42.11 -5.26
CA GLY A 8 14.61 42.63 -4.25
C GLY A 8 13.97 43.65 -3.32
N MET A 9 14.68 43.98 -2.24
CA MET A 9 14.35 45.07 -1.32
C MET A 9 15.48 46.09 -1.28
N TRP A 10 15.20 47.33 -0.87
CA TRP A 10 16.24 48.32 -0.61
C TRP A 10 16.68 48.22 0.84
N VAL A 11 18.00 48.13 1.06
CA VAL A 11 18.60 48.34 2.38
C VAL A 11 19.24 49.72 2.37
N CYS A 12 18.68 50.61 3.19
CA CYS A 12 19.10 52.00 3.29
C CYS A 12 19.71 52.27 4.68
N GLN A 13 20.74 53.11 4.73
CA GLN A 13 21.45 53.41 5.98
C GLN A 13 20.55 53.97 7.10
N ARG A 14 19.57 54.83 6.76
CA ARG A 14 18.67 55.46 7.75
C ARG A 14 17.34 54.75 7.95
N SER A 15 16.74 54.25 6.88
CA SER A 15 15.39 53.67 6.86
C SER A 15 15.38 52.15 6.99
N GLY A 16 16.55 51.50 7.00
CA GLY A 16 16.65 50.04 7.07
C GLY A 16 16.13 49.37 5.79
N VAL A 17 15.48 48.22 5.94
CA VAL A 17 14.90 47.47 4.83
C VAL A 17 13.57 48.09 4.43
N SER A 18 13.44 48.51 3.17
CA SER A 18 12.21 49.11 2.64
C SER A 18 11.88 48.56 1.24
N PRO A 19 10.60 48.32 0.92
CA PRO A 19 10.19 47.91 -0.43
C PRO A 19 10.35 49.04 -1.46
N CYS A 20 10.39 50.30 -1.01
CA CYS A 20 10.54 51.45 -1.88
C CYS A 20 11.30 52.60 -1.19
N VAL A 21 11.95 53.45 -1.98
CA VAL A 21 12.71 54.60 -1.47
C VAL A 21 12.10 55.90 -1.95
N PHE A 22 11.88 56.85 -1.05
CA PHE A 22 11.39 58.17 -1.40
C PHE A 22 12.54 59.13 -1.74
N LEU A 23 12.81 59.31 -3.03
CA LEU A 23 13.89 60.16 -3.51
C LEU A 23 13.82 61.61 -3.03
N ALA A 24 12.63 62.19 -2.85
CA ALA A 24 12.53 63.60 -2.46
C ALA A 24 12.96 63.88 -1.00
N LYS A 25 13.17 62.83 -0.17
CA LYS A 25 13.82 62.94 1.14
C LYS A 25 15.22 62.34 1.17
N PHE A 26 15.72 61.85 0.04
CA PHE A 26 16.99 61.17 -0.05
C PHE A 26 18.10 62.21 -0.24
N ASN A 27 19.08 62.23 0.66
CA ASN A 27 20.24 63.10 0.52
C ASN A 27 21.39 62.34 -0.16
N ASP A 28 21.66 62.65 -1.42
CA ASP A 28 22.68 61.99 -2.26
C ASP A 28 24.11 62.04 -1.67
N SER A 29 24.37 62.96 -0.73
CA SER A 29 25.68 63.11 -0.09
C SER A 29 25.89 62.26 1.16
N THR A 30 24.81 61.80 1.83
CA THR A 30 24.90 61.11 3.13
C THR A 30 24.13 59.81 3.18
N ASP A 31 23.08 59.67 2.38
CA ASP A 31 22.24 58.50 2.38
C ASP A 31 22.65 57.62 1.20
N PHE A 32 22.82 56.32 1.46
CA PHE A 32 22.96 55.33 0.41
C PHE A 32 21.94 54.21 0.64
N CYS A 33 21.45 53.65 -0.47
CA CYS A 33 20.61 52.48 -0.48
C CYS A 33 21.18 51.46 -1.46
N VAL A 34 21.27 50.21 -1.02
CA VAL A 34 21.69 49.08 -1.85
C VAL A 34 20.48 48.19 -2.08
N GLN A 35 20.30 47.78 -3.33
CA GLN A 35 19.30 46.76 -3.65
C GLN A 35 19.88 45.41 -3.22
N VAL A 36 19.14 44.68 -2.39
CA VAL A 36 19.52 43.34 -1.92
C VAL A 36 18.41 42.35 -2.20
N LEU A 37 18.78 41.09 -2.33
CA LEU A 37 17.85 39.97 -2.32
C LEU A 37 17.93 39.31 -0.95
N ILE A 38 16.90 39.46 -0.12
CA ILE A 38 16.83 38.76 1.16
C ILE A 38 16.26 37.37 0.90
N VAL A 39 17.11 36.35 1.05
CA VAL A 39 16.71 34.94 0.96
C VAL A 39 16.66 34.39 2.38
N PRO A 40 15.54 33.85 2.85
CA PRO A 40 15.49 33.19 4.15
C PRO A 40 16.44 31.99 4.14
N ARG A 41 17.21 31.82 5.21
CA ARG A 41 18.02 30.61 5.39
C ARG A 41 17.07 29.46 5.72
N VAL A 42 16.81 28.62 4.73
CA VAL A 42 15.99 27.42 4.89
C VAL A 42 16.86 26.30 5.46
N LEU A 43 16.54 25.83 6.65
CA LEU A 43 17.07 24.59 7.20
C LEU A 43 16.00 23.52 6.97
N TYR A 44 16.37 22.44 6.30
CA TYR A 44 15.48 21.30 6.10
C TYR A 44 15.54 20.42 7.35
N HIS A 45 14.42 20.32 8.04
CA HIS A 45 14.26 19.38 9.14
C HIS A 45 13.67 18.08 8.58
N PRO A 46 14.36 16.93 8.71
CA PRO A 46 13.82 15.65 8.29
C PRO A 46 12.60 15.27 9.14
N ASP A 47 11.69 14.52 8.53
CA ASP A 47 10.46 14.00 9.10
C ASP A 47 10.70 13.17 10.38
N GLU A 48 11.84 12.49 10.46
CA GLU A 48 12.31 11.71 11.63
C GLU A 48 12.32 12.52 12.93
N GLU A 49 12.59 13.82 12.86
CA GLU A 49 12.64 14.70 14.03
C GLU A 49 11.23 15.12 14.50
N MET A 50 10.28 15.20 13.56
CA MET A 50 8.85 15.38 13.85
C MET A 50 8.27 14.13 14.51
N TYR A 51 8.61 12.93 14.01
CA TYR A 51 8.15 11.68 14.61
C TYR A 51 8.62 11.51 16.04
N ARG A 52 9.86 11.92 16.37
CA ARG A 52 10.35 11.92 17.76
C ARG A 52 9.59 12.86 18.70
N LEU A 53 8.96 13.92 18.18
CA LEU A 53 8.11 14.81 18.97
C LEU A 53 6.70 14.23 19.22
N PHE A 54 6.20 13.39 18.31
CA PHE A 54 4.87 12.77 18.40
C PHE A 54 4.90 11.32 18.92
N GLU A 55 6.06 10.68 18.98
CA GLU A 55 6.26 9.40 19.64
C GLU A 55 6.24 9.60 21.16
N GLU A 56 5.05 9.71 21.75
CA GLU A 56 4.85 8.96 22.99
C GLU A 56 5.06 7.47 22.65
N PRO A 57 5.84 6.70 23.44
CA PRO A 57 6.11 5.30 23.15
C PRO A 57 4.88 4.46 23.49
N GLY A 58 3.83 4.58 22.67
CA GLY A 58 2.78 3.61 22.55
C GLY A 58 3.40 2.34 21.97
N TRP A 59 3.52 1.31 22.80
CA TRP A 59 4.06 0.00 22.45
C TRP A 59 3.37 -0.59 21.22
N LEU A 60 3.86 -0.29 20.01
CA LEU A 60 3.51 -1.02 18.81
C LEU A 60 4.23 -2.37 18.88
N HIS A 61 3.58 -3.32 19.56
CA HIS A 61 3.96 -4.72 19.46
C HIS A 61 3.76 -5.16 18.01
N LYS A 62 4.86 -5.44 17.32
CA LYS A 62 4.85 -6.21 16.08
C LYS A 62 4.18 -7.55 16.37
N ARG A 63 2.89 -7.67 16.04
CA ARG A 63 2.22 -8.97 15.97
C ARG A 63 2.82 -9.69 14.78
N GLU A 64 3.88 -10.46 15.02
CA GLU A 64 4.24 -11.53 14.11
C GLU A 64 3.09 -12.52 14.14
N ILE A 65 2.24 -12.47 13.10
CA ILE A 65 1.24 -13.50 12.90
C ILE A 65 2.04 -14.74 12.53
N ILE A 66 2.22 -15.65 13.48
CA ILE A 66 2.76 -16.99 13.29
C ILE A 66 1.75 -17.75 12.40
N THR A 67 1.75 -17.43 11.11
CA THR A 67 0.82 -17.92 10.08
C THR A 67 1.22 -19.30 9.56
N GLY A 68 2.45 -19.77 9.86
CA GLY A 68 2.96 -21.03 9.32
C GLY A 68 2.32 -22.30 9.89
N ILE A 69 1.85 -22.28 11.14
CA ILE A 69 1.41 -23.50 11.83
C ILE A 69 -0.10 -23.73 11.69
N THR A 70 -0.91 -22.66 11.62
CA THR A 70 -2.38 -22.77 11.55
C THR A 70 -2.88 -23.19 10.17
N ILE A 71 -2.23 -22.76 9.08
CA ILE A 71 -2.64 -23.13 7.71
C ILE A 71 -2.34 -24.61 7.44
N ALA A 72 -1.21 -25.13 7.94
CA ALA A 72 -0.87 -26.55 7.83
C ALA A 72 -1.79 -27.44 8.69
N MET A 73 -2.22 -26.98 9.88
CA MET A 73 -3.22 -27.70 10.69
C MET A 73 -4.61 -27.70 10.06
N LEU A 74 -5.03 -26.61 9.40
CA LEU A 74 -6.28 -26.56 8.65
C LEU A 74 -6.25 -27.43 7.38
N LEU A 75 -5.07 -27.69 6.81
CA LEU A 75 -4.91 -28.50 5.59
C LEU A 75 -4.44 -29.95 5.84
N GLY A 76 -4.07 -30.34 7.08
CA GLY A 76 -3.13 -31.44 7.29
C GLY A 76 -3.51 -32.59 8.23
N LEU A 77 -4.69 -32.65 8.85
CA LEU A 77 -5.05 -33.80 9.71
C LEU A 77 -6.36 -34.47 9.29
N GLY A 78 -6.33 -35.12 8.12
CA GLY A 78 -7.24 -36.19 7.78
C GLY A 78 -6.80 -37.50 8.43
N VAL A 79 -7.13 -37.71 9.71
CA VAL A 79 -6.94 -38.99 10.40
C VAL A 79 -8.27 -39.45 10.98
N ALA A 80 -9.20 -39.86 10.10
CA ALA A 80 -10.16 -40.95 10.30
C ALA A 80 -11.11 -41.03 9.11
N GLY A 81 -11.09 -42.17 8.41
CA GLY A 81 -12.25 -42.82 7.79
C GLY A 81 -13.14 -42.03 6.82
N THR A 82 -13.03 -42.40 5.54
CA THR A 82 -14.12 -42.43 4.54
C THR A 82 -14.72 -41.09 4.06
N ALA A 83 -14.36 -40.75 2.81
CA ALA A 83 -15.10 -39.93 1.86
C ALA A 83 -15.47 -38.49 2.29
N THR A 84 -14.57 -37.52 2.03
CA THR A 84 -14.87 -36.10 1.65
C THR A 84 -13.61 -35.22 1.68
N GLY A 85 -12.50 -35.66 1.07
CA GLY A 85 -11.27 -34.84 1.00
C GLY A 85 -11.32 -33.71 -0.04
N VAL A 86 -12.22 -33.81 -1.02
CA VAL A 86 -12.26 -32.88 -2.17
C VAL A 86 -13.18 -31.68 -1.90
N SER A 87 -14.20 -31.83 -1.06
CA SER A 87 -15.15 -30.76 -0.73
C SER A 87 -14.52 -29.61 0.06
N ALA A 88 -13.49 -29.87 0.87
CA ALA A 88 -12.75 -28.80 1.58
C ALA A 88 -11.98 -27.88 0.62
N LEU A 89 -11.46 -28.39 -0.50
CA LEU A 89 -10.76 -27.57 -1.49
C LEU A 89 -11.72 -26.69 -2.30
N VAL A 90 -12.93 -27.19 -2.59
CA VAL A 90 -13.94 -26.47 -3.39
C VAL A 90 -14.68 -25.41 -2.56
N THR A 91 -15.02 -25.69 -1.30
CA THR A 91 -15.65 -24.70 -0.40
C THR A 91 -14.67 -23.60 0.03
N GLN A 92 -13.36 -23.92 0.12
CA GLN A 92 -12.32 -22.92 0.44
C GLN A 92 -12.12 -21.89 -0.69
N HIS A 93 -12.31 -22.25 -1.95
CA HIS A 93 -12.15 -21.31 -3.07
C HIS A 93 -13.24 -20.22 -3.08
N GLN A 94 -14.48 -20.57 -2.76
CA GLN A 94 -15.60 -19.62 -2.69
C GLN A 94 -15.48 -18.64 -1.51
N GLY A 95 -15.02 -19.10 -0.35
CA GLY A 95 -14.75 -18.21 0.79
C GLY A 95 -13.58 -17.26 0.53
N LEU A 96 -12.55 -17.73 -0.16
CA LEU A 96 -11.38 -16.91 -0.50
C LEU A 96 -11.72 -15.82 -1.53
N SER A 97 -12.55 -16.11 -2.53
CA SER A 97 -12.95 -15.12 -3.54
C SER A 97 -13.83 -14.01 -2.95
N GLN A 98 -14.75 -14.35 -2.03
CA GLN A 98 -15.53 -13.36 -1.30
C GLN A 98 -14.65 -12.44 -0.44
N LEU A 99 -13.70 -13.02 0.31
CA LEU A 99 -12.76 -12.26 1.12
C LEU A 99 -11.92 -11.30 0.26
N GLN A 100 -11.44 -11.76 -0.91
CA GLN A 100 -10.68 -10.93 -1.82
C GLN A 100 -11.49 -9.74 -2.36
N MET A 101 -12.79 -9.91 -2.64
CA MET A 101 -13.65 -8.81 -3.05
C MET A 101 -13.85 -7.78 -1.94
N THR A 102 -14.10 -8.24 -0.71
CA THR A 102 -14.23 -7.35 0.46
C THR A 102 -12.95 -6.55 0.70
N ILE A 103 -11.78 -7.20 0.58
CA ILE A 103 -10.49 -6.53 0.70
C ILE A 103 -10.31 -5.46 -0.38
N ASP A 104 -10.63 -5.76 -1.64
CA ASP A 104 -10.50 -4.78 -2.71
C ASP A 104 -11.48 -3.60 -2.55
N GLU A 105 -12.70 -3.84 -2.06
CA GLU A 105 -13.67 -2.77 -1.73
C GLU A 105 -13.16 -1.86 -0.61
N ASP A 106 -12.62 -2.45 0.46
CA ASP A 106 -12.01 -1.70 1.56
C ASP A 106 -10.79 -0.90 1.07
N LEU A 107 -9.94 -1.48 0.23
CA LEU A 107 -8.80 -0.78 -0.38
C LEU A 107 -9.26 0.39 -1.26
N GLN A 108 -10.34 0.25 -2.03
CA GLN A 108 -10.92 1.35 -2.80
C GLN A 108 -11.45 2.46 -1.89
N ARG A 109 -12.06 2.13 -0.75
CA ARG A 109 -12.53 3.13 0.22
C ARG A 109 -11.35 3.86 0.86
N ILE A 110 -10.29 3.14 1.24
CA ILE A 110 -9.06 3.72 1.81
C ILE A 110 -8.39 4.65 0.80
N GLU A 111 -8.26 4.23 -0.46
CA GLU A 111 -7.70 5.05 -1.54
C GLU A 111 -8.42 6.39 -1.67
N LYS A 112 -9.76 6.37 -1.72
CA LYS A 112 -10.58 7.60 -1.80
C LYS A 112 -10.39 8.49 -0.58
N SER A 113 -10.37 7.90 0.62
CA SER A 113 -10.22 8.66 1.86
C SER A 113 -8.85 9.34 1.92
N ILE A 114 -7.77 8.63 1.57
CA ILE A 114 -6.42 9.20 1.58
C ILE A 114 -6.28 10.27 0.51
N SER A 115 -6.82 10.06 -0.70
CA SER A 115 -6.81 11.09 -1.74
C SER A 115 -7.58 12.35 -1.33
N PHE A 116 -8.68 12.23 -0.58
CA PHE A 116 -9.40 13.39 -0.05
C PHE A 116 -8.59 14.14 1.02
N LEU A 117 -7.93 13.39 1.90
CA LEU A 117 -7.06 13.96 2.93
C LEU A 117 -5.87 14.71 2.31
N GLU A 118 -5.24 14.12 1.30
CA GLU A 118 -4.15 14.73 0.54
C GLU A 118 -4.55 16.10 -0.03
N LYS A 119 -5.70 16.18 -0.72
CA LYS A 119 -6.23 17.45 -1.24
C LYS A 119 -6.57 18.44 -0.14
N SER A 120 -7.14 17.96 0.96
CA SER A 120 -7.53 18.81 2.09
C SER A 120 -6.30 19.46 2.73
N VAL A 121 -5.23 18.68 2.96
CA VAL A 121 -3.96 19.17 3.52
C VAL A 121 -3.28 20.13 2.55
N SER A 122 -3.25 19.81 1.25
CA SER A 122 -2.70 20.70 0.23
C SER A 122 -3.43 22.06 0.22
N SER A 123 -4.77 22.05 0.20
CA SER A 123 -5.57 23.27 0.23
C SER A 123 -5.41 24.07 1.52
N LEU A 124 -5.37 23.39 2.68
CA LEU A 124 -5.10 24.03 3.97
C LEU A 124 -3.71 24.69 3.98
N SER A 125 -2.71 23.99 3.44
CA SER A 125 -1.34 24.52 3.36
C SER A 125 -1.25 25.77 2.50
N GLU A 126 -2.00 25.84 1.39
CA GLU A 126 -2.08 27.02 0.53
C GLU A 126 -2.65 28.23 1.28
N VAL A 127 -3.76 28.04 2.01
CA VAL A 127 -4.39 29.10 2.81
C VAL A 127 -3.48 29.55 3.95
N VAL A 128 -2.78 28.63 4.62
CA VAL A 128 -1.82 28.96 5.69
C VAL A 128 -0.65 29.78 5.14
N LEU A 129 -0.08 29.37 3.99
CA LEU A 129 1.00 30.11 3.33
C LEU A 129 0.53 31.48 2.84
N GLN A 130 -0.70 31.61 2.37
CA GLN A 130 -1.29 32.88 1.99
C GLN A 130 -1.47 33.82 3.21
N ASN A 131 -2.05 33.32 4.29
CA ASN A 131 -2.20 34.06 5.54
C ASN A 131 -0.84 34.52 6.07
N ARG A 132 0.16 33.63 6.02
CA ARG A 132 1.54 33.94 6.40
C ARG A 132 2.14 35.06 5.55
N ARG A 133 1.97 35.04 4.22
CA ARG A 133 2.43 36.14 3.34
C ARG A 133 1.76 37.46 3.73
N GLY A 134 0.47 37.45 4.06
CA GLY A 134 -0.25 38.63 4.55
C GLY A 134 0.31 39.15 5.87
N LEU A 135 0.55 38.26 6.83
CA LEU A 135 1.13 38.61 8.13
C LEU A 135 2.59 39.11 8.02
N ASP A 136 3.39 38.50 7.14
CA ASP A 136 4.76 38.96 6.84
C ASP A 136 4.75 40.39 6.27
N LEU A 137 3.75 40.74 5.45
CA LEU A 137 3.57 42.11 4.94
C LEU A 137 3.17 43.08 6.05
N LEU A 138 2.26 42.69 6.95
CA LEU A 138 1.86 43.53 8.09
C LEU A 138 3.00 43.76 9.08
N LEU A 139 3.87 42.76 9.25
CA LEU A 139 5.00 42.77 10.18
C LEU A 139 6.34 43.07 9.48
N MET A 140 6.28 43.68 8.29
CA MET A 140 7.48 43.91 7.48
C MET A 140 8.52 44.79 8.20
N GLN A 141 8.07 45.76 9.02
CA GLN A 141 8.97 46.60 9.83
C GLN A 141 9.68 45.82 10.96
N GLN A 142 9.06 44.74 11.43
CA GLN A 142 9.63 43.84 12.44
C GLN A 142 10.40 42.67 11.81
N GLY A 143 10.57 42.65 10.47
CA GLY A 143 11.27 41.59 9.74
C GLY A 143 10.40 40.39 9.36
N GLY A 144 9.07 40.52 9.38
CA GLY A 144 8.10 39.46 9.10
C GLY A 144 7.58 38.77 10.37
N LEU A 145 6.65 37.82 10.20
CA LEU A 145 5.93 37.15 11.28
C LEU A 145 6.86 36.43 12.27
N CYS A 146 7.81 35.63 11.76
CA CYS A 146 8.72 34.87 12.63
C CYS A 146 9.71 35.76 13.39
N ALA A 147 10.22 36.81 12.74
CA ALA A 147 11.12 37.76 13.40
C ALA A 147 10.39 38.59 14.47
N ALA A 148 9.13 38.97 14.20
CA ALA A 148 8.29 39.68 15.16
C ALA A 148 7.97 38.82 16.40
N LEU A 149 7.73 37.52 16.21
CA LEU A 149 7.48 36.56 17.29
C LEU A 149 8.77 36.10 18.01
N LYS A 150 9.95 36.32 17.41
CA LYS A 150 11.25 35.82 17.88
C LYS A 150 11.28 34.29 18.01
N GLU A 151 10.61 33.60 17.09
CA GLU A 151 10.52 32.14 17.06
C GLU A 151 11.17 31.58 15.78
N GLU A 152 11.55 30.30 15.84
CA GLU A 152 11.99 29.58 14.65
C GLU A 152 10.83 29.37 13.67
N CYS A 153 11.18 29.40 12.39
CA CYS A 153 10.20 29.60 11.34
C CYS A 153 9.97 28.33 10.54
N CYS A 154 8.95 27.55 10.92
CA CYS A 154 8.59 26.32 10.22
C CYS A 154 7.54 26.60 9.15
N PHE A 155 7.67 25.94 7.98
CA PHE A 155 6.66 25.93 6.94
C PHE A 155 6.45 24.50 6.44
N TYR A 156 5.22 24.20 6.03
CA TYR A 156 4.89 22.90 5.46
C TYR A 156 5.58 22.72 4.11
N ALA A 157 6.33 21.63 3.96
CA ALA A 157 6.86 21.19 2.68
C ALA A 157 5.86 20.20 2.05
N ASP A 158 5.46 20.49 0.82
CA ASP A 158 4.48 19.67 0.11
C ASP A 158 5.13 18.37 -0.37
N HIS A 159 4.80 17.27 0.31
CA HIS A 159 5.18 15.90 -0.06
C HIS A 159 4.00 15.09 -0.61
N THR A 160 2.88 15.74 -0.93
CA THR A 160 1.66 15.08 -1.43
C THR A 160 1.86 14.32 -2.74
N GLY A 161 2.88 14.67 -3.53
CA GLY A 161 3.24 13.97 -4.76
C GLY A 161 3.44 12.46 -4.56
N VAL A 162 4.11 12.05 -3.48
CA VAL A 162 4.34 10.62 -3.17
C VAL A 162 3.02 9.89 -2.87
N ILE A 163 2.12 10.56 -2.15
CA ILE A 163 0.79 10.02 -1.82
C ILE A 163 -0.02 9.87 -3.10
N ARG A 164 -0.01 10.86 -3.98
CA ARG A 164 -0.72 10.84 -5.26
C ARG A 164 -0.26 9.69 -6.15
N ASP A 165 1.05 9.50 -6.26
CA ASP A 165 1.63 8.43 -7.08
C ASP A 165 1.28 7.05 -6.50
N SER A 166 1.36 6.90 -5.18
CA SER A 166 1.01 5.65 -4.48
C SER A 166 -0.48 5.30 -4.63
N MET A 167 -1.37 6.30 -4.53
CA MET A 167 -2.82 6.10 -4.70
C MET A 167 -3.17 5.81 -6.17
N ALA A 168 -2.46 6.40 -7.13
CA ALA A 168 -2.62 6.10 -8.54
C ALA A 168 -2.21 4.64 -8.86
N GLU A 169 -1.08 4.19 -8.32
CA GLU A 169 -0.64 2.80 -8.46
C GLU A 169 -1.65 1.83 -7.81
N LEU A 170 -2.16 2.15 -6.62
CA LEU A 170 -3.18 1.34 -5.96
C LEU A 170 -4.45 1.23 -6.81
N ARG A 171 -4.91 2.34 -7.41
CA ARG A 171 -6.06 2.35 -8.31
C ARG A 171 -5.84 1.48 -9.54
N ASP A 172 -4.66 1.55 -10.16
CA ASP A 172 -4.32 0.72 -11.33
C ASP A 172 -4.29 -0.77 -10.98
N ARG A 173 -3.66 -1.14 -9.86
CA ARG A 173 -3.64 -2.52 -9.37
C ARG A 173 -5.03 -3.06 -9.07
N LEU A 174 -5.91 -2.26 -8.46
CA LEU A 174 -7.29 -2.65 -8.18
C LEU A 174 -8.09 -2.83 -9.48
N ALA A 175 -7.94 -1.92 -10.44
CA ALA A 175 -8.57 -2.04 -11.75
C ALA A 175 -8.09 -3.27 -12.53
N GLN A 176 -6.80 -3.58 -12.45
CA GLN A 176 -6.23 -4.78 -13.08
C GLN A 176 -6.80 -6.06 -12.46
N ARG A 177 -6.86 -6.17 -11.13
CA ARG A 177 -7.47 -7.34 -10.46
C ARG A 177 -8.93 -7.53 -10.84
N GLN A 178 -9.68 -6.45 -10.99
CA GLN A 178 -11.06 -6.51 -11.43
C GLN A 178 -11.16 -7.06 -12.85
N LYS A 179 -10.35 -6.55 -13.79
CA LYS A 179 -10.30 -7.05 -15.18
C LYS A 179 -9.89 -8.52 -15.24
N ASP A 180 -8.90 -8.95 -14.47
CA ASP A 180 -8.43 -10.33 -14.43
C ASP A 180 -9.54 -11.28 -13.94
N ARG A 181 -10.33 -10.86 -12.93
CA ARG A 181 -11.49 -11.62 -12.45
C ARG A 181 -12.61 -11.67 -13.47
N GLU A 182 -12.96 -10.55 -14.09
CA GLU A 182 -13.98 -10.48 -15.14
C GLU A 182 -13.59 -11.36 -16.32
N ALA A 183 -12.31 -11.34 -16.75
CA ALA A 183 -11.79 -12.21 -17.78
C ALA A 183 -11.86 -13.69 -17.38
N GLN A 184 -11.40 -14.03 -16.15
CA GLN A 184 -11.38 -15.41 -15.66
C GLN A 184 -12.78 -16.00 -15.48
N GLN A 185 -13.71 -15.26 -14.89
CA GLN A 185 -15.10 -15.68 -14.78
C GLN A 185 -15.75 -15.75 -16.15
N SER A 186 -15.54 -14.76 -17.03
CA SER A 186 -16.18 -14.70 -18.35
C SER A 186 -15.86 -15.91 -19.23
N TRP A 187 -14.58 -16.33 -19.33
CA TRP A 187 -14.25 -17.49 -20.18
C TRP A 187 -14.81 -18.81 -19.64
N PHE A 188 -14.78 -19.00 -18.31
CA PHE A 188 -15.26 -20.22 -17.66
C PHE A 188 -16.79 -20.28 -17.66
N GLU A 189 -17.45 -19.23 -17.18
CA GLU A 189 -18.92 -19.10 -17.18
C GLU A 189 -19.48 -19.22 -18.60
N SER A 190 -18.88 -18.58 -19.60
CA SER A 190 -19.39 -18.63 -20.97
C SER A 190 -19.33 -20.05 -21.55
N TRP A 191 -18.27 -20.80 -21.30
CA TRP A 191 -18.13 -22.16 -21.83
C TRP A 191 -19.06 -23.16 -21.13
N PHE A 192 -19.24 -23.01 -19.81
CA PHE A 192 -20.08 -23.91 -19.02
C PHE A 192 -21.59 -23.54 -19.04
N ASN A 193 -21.97 -22.27 -19.12
CA ASN A 193 -23.36 -21.84 -19.30
C ASN A 193 -23.93 -22.26 -20.67
N GLN A 194 -23.09 -22.27 -21.72
CA GLN A 194 -23.53 -22.67 -23.05
C GLN A 194 -23.85 -24.17 -23.17
N SER A 195 -23.33 -24.99 -22.26
CA SER A 195 -23.50 -26.44 -22.32
C SER A 195 -23.60 -27.09 -20.93
N PRO A 196 -24.78 -27.06 -20.29
CA PRO A 196 -25.01 -27.66 -18.96
C PRO A 196 -24.76 -29.17 -18.88
N TRP A 197 -24.74 -29.88 -20.01
CA TRP A 197 -24.44 -31.31 -20.08
C TRP A 197 -22.93 -31.62 -20.04
N LEU A 198 -22.07 -30.64 -20.35
CA LEU A 198 -20.61 -30.81 -20.31
C LEU A 198 -20.10 -30.79 -18.86
N THR A 199 -20.66 -29.95 -17.98
CA THR A 199 -20.31 -29.94 -16.55
C THR A 199 -20.60 -31.29 -15.89
N THR A 200 -21.77 -31.87 -16.18
CA THR A 200 -22.21 -33.14 -15.60
C THR A 200 -21.38 -34.30 -16.13
N LEU A 201 -21.05 -34.32 -17.42
CA LEU A 201 -20.17 -35.33 -18.00
C LEU A 201 -18.75 -35.25 -17.44
N ILE A 202 -18.14 -34.07 -17.40
CA ILE A 202 -16.76 -33.90 -16.92
C ILE A 202 -16.65 -34.30 -15.44
N SER A 203 -17.62 -33.90 -14.61
CA SER A 203 -17.66 -34.30 -13.19
C SER A 203 -17.81 -35.81 -13.01
N THR A 204 -18.63 -36.46 -13.85
CA THR A 204 -18.88 -37.90 -13.78
C THR A 204 -17.70 -38.72 -14.30
N LEU A 205 -16.94 -38.22 -15.29
CA LEU A 205 -15.84 -38.96 -15.93
C LEU A 205 -14.52 -38.85 -15.16
N ILE A 206 -14.26 -37.74 -14.46
CA ILE A 206 -13.00 -37.48 -13.76
C ILE A 206 -12.73 -38.52 -12.66
N GLY A 207 -13.75 -38.88 -11.87
CA GLY A 207 -13.60 -39.86 -10.79
C GLY A 207 -13.18 -41.24 -11.29
N PRO A 208 -13.92 -41.85 -12.23
CA PRO A 208 -13.55 -43.13 -12.84
C PRO A 208 -12.19 -43.10 -13.54
N LEU A 209 -11.88 -42.04 -14.29
CA LEU A 209 -10.58 -41.90 -14.95
C LEU A 209 -9.43 -41.84 -13.94
N ALA A 210 -9.55 -41.02 -12.89
CA ALA A 210 -8.53 -40.92 -11.85
C ALA A 210 -8.33 -42.25 -11.11
N MET A 211 -9.41 -42.97 -10.80
CA MET A 211 -9.34 -44.30 -10.18
C MET A 211 -8.63 -45.31 -11.10
N LEU A 212 -8.89 -45.25 -12.41
CA LEU A 212 -8.25 -46.13 -13.38
C LEU A 212 -6.76 -45.81 -13.51
N PHE A 213 -6.36 -44.54 -13.56
CA PHE A 213 -4.95 -44.13 -13.53
C PHE A 213 -4.22 -44.54 -12.25
N LEU A 214 -4.87 -44.42 -11.08
CA LEU A 214 -4.33 -44.88 -9.80
C LEU A 214 -4.20 -46.41 -9.76
N ALA A 215 -5.19 -47.14 -10.26
CA ALA A 215 -5.13 -48.60 -10.35
C ALA A 215 -4.02 -49.08 -11.29
N PHE A 216 -3.79 -48.40 -12.42
CA PHE A 216 -2.69 -48.74 -13.33
C PHE A 216 -1.31 -48.45 -12.77
N THR A 217 -1.15 -47.37 -12.00
CA THR A 217 0.14 -46.98 -11.42
C THR A 217 0.48 -47.76 -10.16
N PHE A 218 -0.49 -47.99 -9.26
CA PHE A 218 -0.26 -48.70 -7.99
C PHE A 218 -0.59 -50.19 -8.04
N GLY A 219 -1.43 -50.64 -8.98
CA GLY A 219 -1.84 -52.04 -9.12
C GLY A 219 -0.67 -53.01 -9.28
N PRO A 220 0.29 -52.76 -10.18
CA PRO A 220 1.47 -53.64 -10.32
C PRO A 220 2.31 -53.70 -9.03
N CYS A 221 2.41 -52.59 -8.30
CA CYS A 221 3.19 -52.51 -7.06
C CYS A 221 2.52 -53.29 -5.91
N LEU A 222 1.20 -53.13 -5.74
CA LEU A 222 0.42 -53.82 -4.72
C LEU A 222 0.35 -55.34 -4.98
N LEU A 223 0.12 -55.75 -6.22
CA LEU A 223 0.05 -57.18 -6.59
C LEU A 223 1.40 -57.87 -6.38
N ASN A 224 2.52 -57.23 -6.75
CA ASN A 224 3.85 -57.80 -6.56
C ASN A 224 4.18 -58.00 -5.06
N LYS A 225 3.82 -57.03 -4.21
CA LYS A 225 3.97 -57.15 -2.76
C LYS A 225 3.10 -58.28 -2.19
N LEU A 226 1.87 -58.42 -2.66
CA LEU A 226 0.93 -59.43 -2.16
C LEU A 226 1.37 -60.85 -2.56
N VAL A 227 1.82 -61.05 -3.81
CA VAL A 227 2.42 -62.32 -4.27
C VAL A 227 3.66 -62.67 -3.45
N SER A 228 4.54 -61.71 -3.19
CA SER A 228 5.73 -61.94 -2.36
C SER A 228 5.38 -62.36 -0.93
N PHE A 229 4.33 -61.78 -0.35
CA PHE A 229 3.84 -62.12 0.99
C PHE A 229 3.24 -63.52 1.05
N VAL A 230 2.39 -63.88 0.08
CA VAL A 230 1.77 -65.22 0.00
C VAL A 230 2.83 -66.29 -0.20
N LYS A 231 3.81 -66.06 -1.08
CA LYS A 231 4.95 -66.98 -1.27
C LYS A 231 5.73 -67.20 0.03
N THR A 232 6.04 -66.12 0.74
CA THR A 232 6.75 -66.18 2.04
C THR A 232 5.96 -66.93 3.12
N ARG A 233 4.62 -66.87 3.08
CA ARG A 233 3.74 -67.59 4.01
C ARG A 233 3.60 -69.07 3.66
N LEU A 234 3.53 -69.41 2.37
CA LEU A 234 3.51 -70.79 1.89
C LEU A 234 4.83 -71.51 2.15
N GLU A 235 5.98 -70.86 1.92
CA GLU A 235 7.29 -71.42 2.26
C GLU A 235 7.41 -71.69 3.76
N ARG A 236 6.95 -70.77 4.62
CA ARG A 236 6.92 -70.99 6.08
C ARG A 236 6.00 -72.14 6.51
N ALA A 237 4.88 -72.36 5.83
CA ALA A 237 3.96 -73.45 6.14
C ALA A 237 4.52 -74.81 5.70
N ASN A 238 5.19 -74.88 4.54
CA ASN A 238 5.81 -76.12 4.04
C ASN A 238 7.00 -76.57 4.90
N ILE A 239 7.75 -75.65 5.52
CA ILE A 239 8.85 -75.99 6.43
C ILE A 239 8.33 -76.55 7.78
N LEU A 240 7.07 -76.27 8.14
CA LEU A 240 6.46 -76.73 9.40
C LEU A 240 5.82 -78.13 9.28
N PHE A 241 5.75 -78.68 8.05
CA PHE A 241 5.17 -79.99 7.74
C PHE A 241 6.24 -81.05 7.36
N VAL A 242 7.53 -80.76 7.52
CA VAL A 242 8.66 -81.69 7.35
C VAL A 242 9.25 -82.05 8.71
#